data_AF-A0A5K0WYH6-F1
#
_entry.id   AF-A0A5K0WYH6-F1
#
_cell.length_a   1.000
_cell.length_b   1.000
_cell.length_c   1.000
_cell.angle_alpha   90.00
_cell.angle_beta   90.00
_cell.angle_gamma   90.00
#
_symmetry.space_group_name_H-M   'P 1'
#
loop_
_entity.id
_entity.type
_entity.pdbx_description
1 polymer ?
#
loop_
_entity_poly.entity_id
_entity_poly.type
_entity_poly.pdbx_seq_one_letter_code
_entity_poly.pdbx_strand_id
1 'polypeptide(L)'
;GRKKVMQTLKSMVEQGLDQPREEQKDLIDLLVKELNKEGSTLTKAISLDLLFVLLFASFETTTQSITFCMNEALADHPEVLEELT
;
A
#
# COMPACT_ATOMS: atom_id res chain seq x y z
N GLY A 1 -9.26 0.08 14.87
CA GLY A 1 -8.41 -0.15 13.68
C GLY A 1 -8.44 1.04 12.74
N ARG A 2 -9.45 1.13 11.85
CA ARG A 2 -9.55 2.12 10.76
C ARG A 2 -9.23 3.56 11.17
N LYS A 3 -9.86 4.10 12.22
CA LYS A 3 -9.64 5.51 12.64
C LYS A 3 -8.15 5.81 12.89
N LYS A 4 -7.42 4.89 13.52
CA LYS A 4 -6.00 5.04 13.80
C LYS A 4 -5.17 5.00 12.52
N VAL A 5 -5.48 4.07 11.61
CA VAL A 5 -4.84 3.96 10.29
C VAL A 5 -5.06 5.24 9.48
N MET A 6 -6.29 5.74 9.38
CA MET A 6 -6.62 6.98 8.68
C MET A 6 -5.86 8.19 9.25
N GLN A 7 -5.70 8.24 10.58
CA GLN A 7 -4.94 9.31 11.23
C GLN A 7 -3.44 9.23 10.90
N THR A 8 -2.87 8.03 10.87
CA THR A 8 -1.48 7.82 10.45
C THR A 8 -1.29 8.19 8.98
N LEU A 9 -2.15 7.69 8.07
CA LEU A 9 -2.09 8.01 6.64
C LEU A 9 -2.21 9.52 6.40
N LYS A 10 -3.12 10.19 7.13
CA LYS A 10 -3.28 11.65 7.07
C LYS A 10 -1.97 12.37 7.45
N SER A 11 -1.34 11.97 8.54
CA SER A 11 -0.06 12.55 8.98
C SER A 11 1.05 12.35 7.94
N MET A 12 1.11 11.20 7.28
CA MET A 12 2.14 10.93 6.27
C MET A 12 1.94 11.76 5.00
N VAL A 13 0.69 11.90 4.54
CA VAL A 13 0.35 12.76 3.39
C VAL A 13 0.61 14.23 3.72
N GLU A 14 0.29 14.68 4.93
CA GLU A 14 0.58 16.04 5.39
C GLU A 14 2.09 16.32 5.41
N GLN A 15 2.88 15.41 5.98
CA GLN A 15 4.35 15.52 5.96
C GLN A 15 4.92 15.58 4.54
N GLY A 16 4.38 14.79 3.61
CA GLY A 16 4.81 14.81 2.21
C GLY A 16 4.43 16.10 1.48
N LEU A 17 3.30 16.73 1.83
CA LEU A 17 2.90 18.04 1.30
C LEU A 17 3.80 19.16 1.85
N ASP A 18 4.16 19.09 3.14
CA ASP A 18 4.99 20.10 3.80
C ASP A 18 6.46 20.01 3.37
N GLN A 19 6.96 18.80 3.07
CA GLN A 19 8.33 18.55 2.63
C GLN A 19 8.33 17.66 1.37
N PRO A 20 8.08 18.25 0.18
CA PRO A 20 8.11 17.51 -1.07
C PRO A 20 9.47 16.87 -1.30
N ARG A 21 9.49 15.55 -1.53
CA ARG A 21 10.70 14.83 -1.91
C ARG A 21 10.95 14.99 -3.42
N GLU A 22 12.20 15.21 -3.82
CA GLU A 22 12.55 15.39 -5.24
C GLU A 22 12.37 14.09 -6.06
N GLU A 23 12.56 12.94 -5.42
CA GLU A 23 12.38 11.63 -6.04
C GLU A 23 11.08 11.00 -5.56
N GLN A 24 10.30 10.50 -6.51
CA GLN A 24 9.10 9.71 -6.23
C GLN A 24 9.51 8.29 -5.84
N LYS A 25 9.50 7.98 -4.54
CA LYS A 25 9.95 6.68 -4.02
C LYS A 25 8.80 5.76 -3.64
N ASP A 26 7.65 6.34 -3.33
CA ASP A 26 6.50 5.57 -2.88
C ASP A 26 5.16 6.12 -3.41
N LEU A 27 4.09 5.41 -3.08
CA LEU A 27 2.72 5.75 -3.49
C LEU A 27 2.27 7.10 -2.89
N ILE A 28 2.80 7.49 -1.73
CA ILE A 28 2.44 8.76 -1.09
C ILE A 28 3.05 9.92 -1.87
N ASP A 29 4.30 9.81 -2.34
CA ASP A 29 4.91 10.82 -3.22
C ASP A 29 4.12 11.03 -4.50
N LEU A 30 3.64 9.94 -5.11
CA LEU A 30 2.80 10.00 -6.30
C LEU A 30 1.51 10.78 -6.03
N LEU A 31 0.85 10.50 -4.90
CA LEU A 31 -0.40 11.18 -4.52
C LEU A 31 -0.17 12.65 -4.20
N VAL A 32 0.93 12.99 -3.51
CA VAL A 32 1.30 14.39 -3.21
C VAL A 32 1.53 15.17 -4.50
N LYS A 33 2.25 14.58 -5.46
CA LYS A 33 2.48 15.18 -6.78
C LYS A 33 1.17 15.42 -7.53
N GLU A 34 0.27 14.44 -7.55
CA GLU A 34 -1.02 14.58 -8.25
C GLU A 34 -2.00 15.51 -7.51
N LEU A 35 -1.89 15.65 -6.17
CA LEU A 35 -2.65 16.63 -5.39
C LEU A 35 -2.23 18.08 -5.68
N ASN A 36 -0.95 18.31 -5.97
CA ASN A 36 -0.39 19.63 -6.26
C ASN A 36 -0.54 20.04 -7.74
N LYS A 37 -1.05 19.15 -8.60
CA LYS A 37 -1.20 19.39 -10.02
C LYS A 37 -2.50 20.11 -10.33
N GLU A 38 -2.42 21.18 -11.12
CA GLU A 38 -3.60 21.92 -11.58
C GLU A 38 -4.56 21.02 -12.39
N GLY A 39 -5.86 21.13 -12.14
CA GLY A 39 -6.89 20.33 -12.82
C GLY A 39 -7.03 18.89 -12.31
N SER A 40 -6.32 18.51 -11.24
CA SER A 40 -6.47 17.20 -10.61
C SER A 40 -7.87 17.01 -10.01
N THR A 41 -8.46 15.84 -10.26
CA THR A 41 -9.70 15.40 -9.59
C THR A 41 -9.42 14.79 -8.21
N LEU A 42 -8.15 14.55 -7.90
CA LEU A 42 -7.72 13.98 -6.63
C LEU A 42 -7.84 15.04 -5.52
N THR A 43 -8.61 14.73 -4.49
CA THR A 43 -8.69 15.54 -3.28
C THR A 43 -8.00 14.82 -2.13
N LYS A 44 -7.58 15.56 -1.09
CA LYS A 44 -6.96 14.95 0.10
C LYS A 44 -7.82 13.85 0.73
N ALA A 45 -9.15 13.98 0.70
CA ALA A 45 -10.07 12.94 1.17
C ALA A 45 -10.01 11.68 0.30
N ILE A 46 -10.11 11.85 -1.03
CA ILE A 46 -10.04 10.75 -2.01
C ILE A 46 -8.69 10.03 -1.92
N SER A 47 -7.58 10.76 -1.77
CA SER A 47 -6.24 10.16 -1.63
C SER A 47 -6.13 9.28 -0.38
N LEU A 48 -6.73 9.71 0.75
CA LEU A 48 -6.71 8.92 1.99
C LEU A 48 -7.57 7.67 1.89
N ASP A 49 -8.75 7.77 1.26
CA ASP A 49 -9.60 6.60 1.03
C ASP A 49 -8.95 5.62 0.04
N LEU A 50 -8.29 6.13 -1.00
CA LEU A 50 -7.54 5.31 -1.95
C LEU A 50 -6.37 4.57 -1.28
N LEU A 51 -5.57 5.26 -0.47
CA LEU A 51 -4.48 4.65 0.31
C LEU A 51 -5.00 3.54 1.23
N PHE A 52 -6.12 3.79 1.91
CA PHE A 52 -6.71 2.82 2.82
C PHE A 52 -7.23 1.58 2.08
N VAL A 53 -7.96 1.77 0.98
CA VAL A 53 -8.50 0.66 0.17
C VAL A 53 -7.38 -0.16 -0.44
N LEU A 54 -6.36 0.47 -1.03
CA LEU A 54 -5.24 -0.25 -1.64
C LEU A 54 -4.48 -1.07 -0.59
N LEU A 55 -4.17 -0.49 0.57
CA LEU A 55 -3.48 -1.20 1.64
C LEU A 55 -4.29 -2.43 2.11
N PHE A 56 -5.60 -2.27 2.24
CA PHE A 56 -6.48 -3.35 2.68
C PHE A 56 -6.62 -4.46 1.63
N ALA A 57 -6.87 -4.08 0.37
CA ALA A 57 -7.04 -5.02 -0.73
C ALA A 57 -5.76 -5.82 -1.01
N SER A 58 -4.59 -5.16 -0.99
CA SER A 58 -3.30 -5.83 -1.15
C SER A 58 -3.01 -6.80 -0.02
N PHE A 59 -3.32 -6.42 1.22
CA PHE A 59 -3.14 -7.32 2.36
C PHE A 59 -4.04 -8.55 2.25
N GLU A 60 -5.34 -8.37 2.01
CA GLU A 60 -6.30 -9.48 1.98
C GLU A 60 -5.93 -10.53 0.92
N THR A 61 -5.64 -10.08 -0.30
CA THR A 61 -5.30 -10.96 -1.43
C THR A 61 -3.93 -11.62 -1.27
N THR A 62 -2.91 -10.84 -0.90
CA THR A 62 -1.54 -11.33 -0.83
C THR A 62 -1.35 -12.23 0.39
N THR A 63 -1.91 -11.88 1.55
CA THR A 63 -1.78 -12.71 2.75
C THR A 63 -2.45 -14.06 2.55
N GLN A 64 -3.66 -14.12 1.98
CA GLN A 64 -4.30 -15.39 1.66
C GLN A 64 -3.45 -16.24 0.70
N SER A 65 -2.91 -15.61 -0.34
CA SER A 65 -2.07 -16.29 -1.33
C SER A 65 -0.76 -16.80 -0.73
N ILE A 66 -0.09 -15.99 0.10
CA ILE A 66 1.14 -16.39 0.80
C ILE A 66 0.86 -17.52 1.77
N THR A 67 -0.21 -17.42 2.58
CA THR A 67 -0.58 -18.47 3.53
C THR A 67 -0.85 -19.77 2.81
N PHE A 68 -1.59 -19.75 1.70
CA PHE A 68 -1.82 -20.93 0.88
C PHE A 68 -0.52 -21.49 0.31
N CYS A 69 0.32 -20.63 -0.29
CA CYS A 69 1.59 -21.05 -0.86
C CYS A 69 2.49 -21.73 0.18
N MET A 70 2.65 -21.10 1.35
CA MET A 70 3.54 -21.60 2.40
C MET A 70 3.01 -22.88 3.03
N ASN A 71 1.72 -22.94 3.37
CA ASN A 71 1.18 -24.08 4.11
C ASN A 71 0.73 -25.22 3.19
N GLU A 72 -0.08 -24.92 2.18
CA GLU A 72 -0.71 -25.97 1.38
C GLU A 72 0.14 -26.37 0.16
N ALA A 73 0.88 -25.42 -0.43
CA ALA A 73 1.66 -25.71 -1.64
C ALA A 73 3.11 -26.12 -1.38
N LEU A 74 3.72 -25.67 -0.28
CA LEU A 74 5.14 -25.91 0.03
C LEU A 74 5.36 -26.80 1.25
N ALA A 75 4.63 -26.61 2.36
CA ALA A 75 4.84 -27.42 3.57
C ALA A 75 4.37 -28.88 3.39
N ASP A 76 3.30 -29.08 2.63
CA ASP A 76 2.78 -30.42 2.33
C ASP A 76 3.48 -31.11 1.14
N HIS A 77 4.32 -30.36 0.41
CA HIS A 77 5.03 -30.82 -0.79
C HIS A 77 6.52 -30.42 -0.74
N PRO A 78 7.33 -31.05 0.13
CA PRO A 78 8.74 -30.70 0.32
C PRO A 78 9.59 -30.84 -0.95
N GLU A 79 9.20 -31.70 -1.88
CA GLU A 79 9.84 -31.85 -3.20
C GLU A 79 9.78 -30.57 -4.05
N VAL A 80 8.71 -29.79 -3.93
CA VAL A 80 8.56 -28.50 -4.64
C VAL A 80 9.50 -27.46 -4.05
N LEU A 81 9.68 -27.48 -2.73
CA LEU A 81 10.59 -26.56 -2.04
C LEU A 81 12.06 -26.86 -2.39
N GLU A 82 12.43 -28.14 -2.52
CA GLU A 82 13.77 -28.57 -2.91
C GLU A 82 14.13 -28.08 -4.33
N GLU A 83 13.19 -28.07 -5.27
CA GLU A 83 13.43 -27.58 -6.64
C GLU A 83 13.54 -26.04 -6.72
N LEU A 84 12.98 -25.31 -5.75
CA LEU A 84 13.02 -23.84 -5.68
C LEU A 84 14.29 -23.29 -5.00
N THR A 85 15.16 -24.15 -4.44
CA THR A 85 16.33 -23.77 -3.64
C THR A 85 17.65 -24.12 -4.34
#